data_AF-A0A1I6NV89-F1
#
_entry.id   AF-A0A1I6NV89-F1
#
_cell.length_a   1.000
_cell.length_b   1.000
_cell.length_c   1.000
_cell.angle_alpha   90.00
_cell.angle_beta   90.00
_cell.angle_gamma   90.00
#
_symmetry.space_group_name_H-M   'P 1'
#
loop_
_entity.id
_entity.type
_entity.pdbx_description
1 polymer ?
#
loop_
_entity_poly.entity_id
_entity_poly.type
_entity_poly.pdbx_seq_one_letter_code
_entity_poly.pdbx_strand_id
1 'polypeptide(L)'
;MMKTDKEIDEFAKYIVKEASVEKPSEEFVNKVMDAIYLENTTALNTSFKPLISNTSWFVIVLIFASVIGYLLNIETKLPAMFNFIDVSFFKNIPSIEIFSKIHFSNTFTLSFIVFSIFVIFQLIVIKNYFNKQHHF
;
A
#
# COMPACT_ATOMS: atom_id res chain seq x y z
N MET A 1 -29.63 16.12 42.55
CA MET A 1 -29.54 14.64 42.54
C MET A 1 -30.90 14.09 42.90
N MET A 2 -31.47 13.28 42.03
CA MET A 2 -32.80 12.71 42.17
C MET A 2 -32.72 11.59 43.22
N LYS A 3 -33.70 11.46 44.12
CA LYS A 3 -33.65 10.47 45.22
C LYS A 3 -33.37 9.04 44.73
N THR A 4 -33.83 8.74 43.53
CA THR A 4 -33.64 7.47 42.81
C THR A 4 -32.17 7.12 42.56
N ASP A 5 -31.30 8.09 42.27
CA ASP A 5 -29.87 7.83 42.00
C ASP A 5 -29.15 7.35 43.26
N LYS A 6 -29.58 7.86 44.42
CA LYS A 6 -28.99 7.53 45.72
C LYS A 6 -29.39 6.12 46.19
N GLU A 7 -30.63 5.73 45.93
CA GLU A 7 -31.13 4.38 46.23
C GLU A 7 -30.46 3.32 45.35
N ILE A 8 -30.20 3.63 44.07
CA ILE A 8 -29.45 2.75 43.17
C ILE A 8 -27.99 2.60 43.61
N ASP A 9 -27.34 3.69 44.03
CA ASP A 9 -25.97 3.66 44.55
C ASP A 9 -25.86 2.87 45.87
N GLU A 10 -26.81 3.03 46.79
CA GLU A 10 -26.86 2.24 48.03
C GLU A 10 -27.12 0.75 47.76
N PHE A 11 -28.02 0.44 46.84
CA PHE A 11 -28.28 -0.95 46.42
C PHE A 11 -27.04 -1.58 45.76
N ALA A 12 -26.36 -0.88 44.86
CA ALA A 12 -25.13 -1.35 44.24
C ALA A 12 -24.03 -1.62 45.28
N LYS A 13 -23.85 -0.71 46.25
CA LYS A 13 -22.91 -0.90 47.36
C LYS A 13 -23.27 -2.09 48.24
N TYR A 14 -24.56 -2.31 48.51
CA TYR A 14 -25.02 -3.46 49.27
C TYR A 14 -24.69 -4.77 48.54
N ILE A 15 -24.99 -4.86 47.25
CA ILE A 15 -24.69 -6.06 46.43
C ILE A 15 -23.19 -6.33 46.35
N VAL A 16 -22.35 -5.30 46.14
CA VAL A 16 -20.89 -5.46 46.10
C VAL A 16 -20.31 -5.86 47.45
N LYS A 17 -20.91 -5.40 48.55
CA LYS A 17 -20.49 -5.74 49.91
C LYS A 17 -20.90 -7.15 50.32
N GLU A 18 -22.08 -7.60 49.89
CA GLU A 18 -22.62 -8.93 50.20
C GLU A 18 -22.06 -10.02 49.26
N ALA A 19 -21.63 -9.63 48.06
CA ALA A 19 -20.82 -10.49 47.21
C ALA A 19 -19.52 -10.83 47.94
N SER A 20 -19.34 -12.10 48.29
CA SER A 20 -18.07 -12.60 48.82
C SER A 20 -16.96 -12.23 47.85
N VAL A 21 -16.05 -11.37 48.30
CA VAL A 21 -14.90 -10.93 47.51
C VAL A 21 -13.97 -12.12 47.36
N GLU A 22 -14.16 -12.92 46.31
CA GLU A 22 -13.20 -13.94 45.93
C GLU A 22 -11.88 -13.23 45.67
N LYS A 23 -10.87 -13.53 46.51
CA LYS A 23 -9.54 -12.96 46.32
C LYS A 23 -9.02 -13.49 44.98
N PRO A 24 -8.74 -12.61 44.00
CA PRO A 24 -8.18 -13.06 42.74
C PRO A 24 -6.87 -13.80 43.02
N SER A 25 -6.53 -14.77 42.16
CA SER A 25 -5.25 -15.47 42.27
C SER A 25 -4.10 -14.45 42.28
N GLU A 26 -3.02 -14.74 43.02
CA GLU A 26 -1.84 -13.86 43.10
C GLU A 26 -1.27 -13.48 41.72
N GLU A 27 -1.50 -14.32 40.69
CA GLU A 27 -1.07 -14.10 39.30
C GLU A 27 -2.10 -13.40 38.40
N PHE A 28 -3.27 -13.00 38.93
CA PHE A 28 -4.36 -12.47 38.10
C PHE A 28 -3.92 -11.27 37.26
N VAL A 29 -3.24 -10.31 37.90
CA VAL A 29 -2.74 -9.11 37.23
C VAL A 29 -1.72 -9.46 36.15
N ASN A 30 -0.82 -10.41 36.44
CA ASN A 30 0.19 -10.86 35.47
C ASN A 30 -0.48 -11.51 34.27
N LYS A 31 -1.46 -12.40 34.47
CA LYS A 31 -2.19 -13.06 33.37
C LYS A 31 -3.00 -12.08 32.51
N VAL A 32 -3.62 -11.09 33.14
CA VAL A 32 -4.34 -10.03 32.42
C VAL A 32 -3.36 -9.18 31.62
N MET A 33 -2.22 -8.79 32.20
CA MET A 33 -1.23 -8.02 31.45
C MET A 33 -0.53 -8.81 30.36
N ASP A 34 -0.28 -10.11 30.57
CA ASP A 34 0.27 -10.99 29.53
C ASP A 34 -0.72 -11.15 28.39
N ALA A 35 -2.02 -11.30 28.68
CA ALA A 35 -3.07 -11.36 27.66
C ALA A 35 -3.16 -10.04 26.87
N ILE A 36 -3.13 -8.89 27.55
CA ILE A 36 -3.12 -7.58 26.90
C ILE A 36 -1.84 -7.40 26.07
N TYR A 37 -0.67 -7.80 26.58
CA TYR A 37 0.59 -7.70 25.85
C TYR A 37 0.61 -8.62 24.63
N LEU A 38 0.09 -9.84 24.74
CA LEU A 38 -0.05 -10.78 23.62
C LEU A 38 -0.99 -10.22 22.55
N GLU A 39 -2.13 -9.66 22.93
CA GLU A 39 -3.07 -9.05 21.99
C GLU A 39 -2.48 -7.80 21.33
N ASN A 40 -1.81 -6.95 22.11
CA ASN A 40 -1.19 -5.72 21.61
C ASN A 40 0.00 -6.04 20.69
N THR A 41 0.83 -7.04 21.02
CA THR A 41 1.90 -7.50 20.13
C THR A 41 1.34 -8.16 18.87
N THR A 42 0.25 -8.93 18.97
CA THR A 42 -0.40 -9.54 17.79
C THR A 42 -1.04 -8.48 16.90
N ALA A 43 -1.67 -7.45 17.48
CA ALA A 43 -2.22 -6.30 16.77
C ALA A 43 -1.12 -5.44 16.12
N LEU A 44 0.00 -5.20 16.81
CA LEU A 44 1.17 -4.51 16.25
C LEU A 44 1.88 -5.34 15.16
N ASN A 45 1.80 -6.68 15.25
CA ASN A 45 2.29 -7.62 14.26
C ASN A 45 1.36 -7.76 13.04
N THR A 46 0.17 -7.15 13.04
CA THR A 46 -0.53 -6.78 11.79
C THR A 46 0.13 -5.58 11.11
N SER A 47 1.45 -5.48 11.26
CA SER A 47 2.28 -4.44 10.69
C SER A 47 2.03 -4.38 9.19
N PHE A 48 1.80 -3.15 8.74
CA PHE A 48 1.52 -2.80 7.36
C PHE A 48 2.53 -3.42 6.40
N LYS A 49 2.18 -4.58 5.85
CA LYS A 49 2.93 -5.16 4.76
C LYS A 49 2.60 -4.33 3.52
N PRO A 50 3.57 -3.58 2.95
CA PRO A 50 3.30 -2.82 1.74
C PRO A 50 2.80 -3.78 0.66
N LEU A 51 1.67 -3.45 0.01
CA LEU A 51 1.04 -4.30 -1.02
C LEU A 51 2.03 -4.72 -2.11
N ILE A 52 3.01 -3.85 -2.38
CA ILE A 52 4.12 -4.06 -3.32
C ILE A 52 5.39 -3.69 -2.57
N SER A 53 6.35 -4.63 -2.51
CA SER A 53 7.65 -4.36 -1.88
C SER A 53 8.40 -3.24 -2.62
N ASN A 54 9.29 -2.53 -1.93
CA ASN A 54 10.08 -1.46 -2.55
C ASN A 54 10.94 -1.96 -3.73
N THR A 55 11.38 -3.23 -3.71
CA THR A 55 12.12 -3.83 -4.83
C THR A 55 11.21 -4.13 -6.02
N SER A 56 9.97 -4.58 -5.76
CA SER A 56 8.97 -4.83 -6.80
C SER A 56 8.62 -3.55 -7.60
N TRP A 57 8.66 -2.37 -6.97
CA TRP A 57 8.49 -1.10 -7.67
C TRP A 57 9.58 -0.83 -8.71
N PHE A 58 10.84 -1.17 -8.37
CA PHE A 58 11.95 -1.02 -9.30
C PHE A 58 11.80 -1.93 -10.52
N VAL A 59 11.33 -3.16 -10.31
CA VAL A 59 11.05 -4.12 -11.38
C VAL A 59 9.95 -3.63 -12.31
N ILE A 60 8.86 -3.05 -11.78
CA ILE A 60 7.77 -2.49 -12.59
C ILE A 60 8.30 -1.37 -13.49
N VAL A 61 9.05 -0.41 -12.93
CA VAL A 61 9.63 0.70 -13.69
C VAL A 61 10.58 0.17 -14.77
N LEU A 62 11.41 -0.81 -14.45
CA LEU A 62 12.34 -1.43 -15.39
C LEU A 62 11.62 -2.07 -16.58
N ILE A 63 10.55 -2.84 -16.32
CA ILE A 63 9.75 -3.49 -17.38
C ILE A 63 9.16 -2.44 -18.31
N PHE A 64 8.50 -1.41 -17.77
CA PHE A 64 7.91 -0.35 -18.57
C PHE A 64 8.97 0.40 -19.39
N ALA A 65 10.11 0.74 -18.77
CA ALA A 65 11.21 1.41 -19.47
C ALA A 65 11.78 0.55 -20.62
N SER A 66 11.91 -0.76 -20.42
CA SER A 66 12.38 -1.68 -21.46
C SER A 66 11.41 -1.76 -22.64
N VAL A 67 10.09 -1.83 -22.38
CA VAL A 67 9.08 -1.90 -23.44
C VAL A 67 9.02 -0.58 -24.22
N ILE A 68 9.06 0.56 -23.51
CA ILE A 68 9.10 1.88 -24.16
C ILE A 68 10.37 2.03 -25.00
N GLY A 69 11.52 1.63 -24.46
CA GLY A 69 12.79 1.64 -25.20
C GLY A 69 12.75 0.79 -26.46
N TYR A 70 12.15 -0.39 -26.40
CA TYR A 70 11.95 -1.24 -27.57
C TYR A 70 11.06 -0.57 -28.63
N LEU A 71 9.93 0.02 -28.23
CA LEU A 71 9.00 0.67 -29.15
C LEU A 71 9.61 1.91 -29.85
N LEU A 72 10.51 2.62 -29.16
CA LEU A 72 11.22 3.79 -29.71
C LEU A 72 12.37 3.41 -30.65
N ASN A 73 12.91 2.18 -30.55
CA ASN A 73 13.94 1.67 -31.46
C ASN A 73 13.39 1.26 -32.82
N ILE A 74 12.17 0.72 -32.85
CA ILE A 74 11.43 0.54 -34.10
C ILE A 74 11.25 1.95 -34.68
N GLU A 75 11.51 2.15 -35.98
CA GLU A 75 11.46 3.42 -36.73
C GLU A 75 10.08 4.12 -36.69
N THR A 76 9.54 4.35 -35.51
CA THR A 76 8.28 5.00 -35.24
C THR A 76 8.58 6.47 -35.13
N LYS A 77 8.12 7.23 -36.12
CA LYS A 77 8.24 8.68 -36.11
C LYS A 77 7.28 9.21 -35.05
N LEU A 78 7.84 9.62 -33.90
CA LEU A 78 7.08 10.32 -32.88
C LEU A 78 6.49 11.60 -33.49
N PRO A 79 5.24 11.98 -33.17
CA PRO A 79 4.66 13.21 -33.69
C PRO A 79 5.53 14.42 -33.37
N ALA A 80 5.55 15.43 -34.25
CA ALA A 80 6.39 16.62 -34.10
C ALA A 80 6.20 17.37 -32.76
N MET A 81 5.03 17.21 -32.13
CA MET A 81 4.76 17.74 -30.78
C MET A 81 5.68 17.18 -29.70
N PHE A 82 6.31 16.01 -29.90
CA PHE A 82 7.21 15.36 -28.95
C PHE A 82 8.70 15.49 -29.30
N ASN A 83 9.05 16.34 -30.28
CA ASN A 83 10.45 16.60 -30.66
C ASN A 83 11.32 17.22 -29.54
N PHE A 84 10.70 17.66 -28.44
CA PHE A 84 11.41 18.16 -27.26
C PHE A 84 11.97 17.04 -26.37
N ILE A 85 11.55 15.78 -26.56
CA ILE A 85 12.01 14.64 -25.77
C ILE A 85 13.20 14.00 -26.51
N ASP A 86 14.38 14.09 -25.90
CA ASP A 86 15.55 13.38 -26.42
C ASP A 86 15.46 11.88 -26.06
N VAL A 87 15.07 11.08 -27.05
CA VAL A 87 14.98 9.63 -26.95
C VAL A 87 16.24 8.91 -27.44
N SER A 88 17.34 9.65 -27.68
CA SER A 88 18.61 9.09 -28.16
C SER A 88 19.18 8.00 -27.24
N PHE A 89 18.94 8.10 -25.93
CA PHE A 89 19.35 7.09 -24.96
C PHE A 89 18.78 5.69 -25.27
N PHE A 90 17.54 5.63 -25.76
CA PHE A 90 16.88 4.37 -26.08
C PHE A 90 17.37 3.76 -27.39
N LYS A 91 17.89 4.57 -28.33
CA LYS A 91 18.42 4.08 -29.63
C LYS A 91 19.63 3.14 -29.50
N ASN A 92 20.32 3.19 -28.37
CA ASN A 92 21.49 2.35 -28.11
C ASN A 92 21.11 0.98 -27.51
N ILE A 93 19.83 0.74 -27.24
CA ILE A 93 19.37 -0.54 -26.70
C ILE A 93 19.29 -1.54 -27.86
N PRO A 94 20.04 -2.66 -27.82
CA PRO A 94 20.00 -3.67 -28.87
C PRO A 94 18.57 -4.18 -29.04
N SER A 95 18.06 -4.08 -30.27
CA SER A 95 16.75 -4.61 -30.61
C SER A 95 16.79 -6.14 -30.58
N ILE A 96 15.79 -6.75 -29.94
CA ILE A 96 15.65 -8.20 -29.96
C ILE A 96 15.09 -8.58 -31.33
N GLU A 97 15.91 -9.23 -32.15
CA GLU A 97 15.59 -9.63 -33.53
C GLU A 97 14.30 -10.44 -33.65
N ILE A 98 13.87 -11.11 -32.58
CA ILE A 98 12.66 -11.93 -32.52
C ILE A 98 11.38 -11.10 -32.78
N PHE A 99 11.39 -9.81 -32.44
CA PHE A 99 10.27 -8.90 -32.62
C PHE A 99 10.46 -7.93 -33.80
N SER A 100 11.57 -8.04 -34.55
CA SER A 100 11.93 -7.14 -35.67
C SER A 100 10.92 -7.14 -36.83
N LYS A 101 10.12 -8.21 -36.96
CA LYS A 101 9.04 -8.32 -37.96
C LYS A 101 7.74 -7.64 -37.53
N ILE A 102 7.63 -7.19 -36.29
CA ILE A 102 6.41 -6.60 -35.76
C ILE A 102 6.53 -5.08 -35.83
N HIS A 103 5.83 -4.50 -36.80
CA HIS A 103 5.69 -3.05 -36.92
C HIS A 103 4.46 -2.59 -36.14
N PHE A 104 4.70 -1.72 -35.15
CA PHE A 104 3.63 -1.00 -34.48
C PHE A 104 3.34 0.32 -35.20
N SER A 105 2.08 0.75 -35.21
CA SER A 105 1.73 2.07 -35.75
C SER A 105 2.20 3.17 -34.80
N ASN A 106 2.53 4.35 -35.33
CA ASN A 106 2.92 5.50 -34.51
C ASN A 106 1.86 5.86 -33.46
N THR A 107 0.57 5.73 -33.82
CA THR A 107 -0.55 5.94 -32.90
C THR A 107 -0.53 4.95 -31.75
N PHE A 108 -0.29 3.67 -32.03
CA PHE A 108 -0.19 2.63 -30.99
C PHE A 108 0.99 2.91 -30.04
N THR A 109 2.18 3.19 -30.59
CA THR A 109 3.37 3.50 -29.78
C THR A 109 3.12 4.69 -28.87
N LEU A 110 2.54 5.78 -29.40
CA LEU A 110 2.21 6.96 -28.61
C LEU A 110 1.18 6.65 -27.52
N SER A 111 0.08 5.98 -27.87
CA SER A 111 -0.94 5.58 -26.90
C SER A 111 -0.37 4.71 -25.79
N PHE A 112 0.54 3.79 -26.11
CA PHE A 112 1.18 2.92 -25.14
C PHE A 112 2.10 3.69 -24.18
N ILE A 113 2.89 4.65 -24.69
CA ILE A 113 3.75 5.51 -23.86
C ILE A 113 2.90 6.32 -22.88
N VAL A 114 1.85 6.99 -23.39
CA VAL A 114 0.95 7.78 -22.55
C VAL A 114 0.25 6.90 -21.52
N PHE A 115 -0.27 5.74 -21.94
CA PHE A 115 -0.90 4.78 -21.04
C PHE A 115 0.05 4.32 -19.93
N SER A 116 1.31 4.01 -20.26
CA SER A 116 2.32 3.60 -19.29
C SER A 116 2.57 4.68 -18.23
N ILE A 117 2.66 5.95 -18.65
CA ILE A 117 2.79 7.09 -17.73
C ILE A 117 1.57 7.19 -16.81
N PHE A 118 0.37 7.04 -17.36
CA PHE A 118 -0.88 7.05 -16.59
C PHE A 118 -0.93 5.92 -15.56
N VAL A 119 -0.53 4.70 -15.92
CA VAL A 119 -0.48 3.56 -14.99
C VAL A 119 0.48 3.84 -13.84
N ILE A 120 1.69 4.34 -14.13
CA ILE A 120 2.66 4.71 -13.08
C ILE A 120 2.08 5.77 -12.16
N PHE A 121 1.43 6.81 -12.72
CA PHE A 121 0.78 7.85 -11.93
C PHE A 121 -0.34 7.28 -11.03
N GLN A 122 -1.22 6.44 -11.58
CA GLN A 122 -2.29 5.78 -10.82
C GLN A 122 -1.72 4.94 -9.67
N LEU A 123 -0.65 4.18 -9.92
CA LEU A 123 0.02 3.39 -8.88
C LEU A 123 0.61 4.28 -7.77
N ILE A 124 1.19 5.44 -8.10
CA ILE A 124 1.70 6.40 -7.11
C ILE A 124 0.57 6.99 -6.28
N VAL A 125 -0.56 7.38 -6.91
CA VAL A 125 -1.72 7.93 -6.21
C VAL A 125 -2.31 6.90 -5.24
N ILE A 126 -2.49 5.66 -5.69
CA ILE A 126 -2.99 4.56 -4.84
C ILE A 126 -2.03 4.32 -3.67
N LYS A 127 -0.72 4.24 -3.94
CA LYS A 127 0.30 4.10 -2.90
C LYS A 127 0.20 5.22 -1.86
N ASN A 128 0.08 6.47 -2.30
CA ASN A 128 0.01 7.62 -1.39
C ASN A 128 -1.29 7.65 -0.58
N TYR A 129 -2.41 7.27 -1.19
CA TYR A 129 -3.70 7.16 -0.50
C TYR A 129 -3.66 6.14 0.63
N PHE A 130 -3.20 4.91 0.35
CA PHE A 130 -3.07 3.88 1.37
C PHE A 130 -2.01 4.23 2.44
N ASN A 131 -0.91 4.88 2.06
CA ASN A 131 0.09 5.32 3.03
C ASN A 131 -0.46 6.39 4.02
N LYS A 132 -1.43 7.18 3.58
CA LYS A 132 -2.04 8.25 4.41
C LYS A 132 -3.13 7.74 5.36
N GLN A 133 -3.79 6.62 5.03
CA GLN A 133 -4.85 6.03 5.87
C GLN A 133 -4.32 5.19 7.05
N HIS A 134 -3.02 4.91 7.08
CA HIS A 134 -2.44 3.95 8.03
C HIS A 134 -1.29 4.52 8.86
N HIS A 135 -1.19 5.85 8.94
CA HIS A 135 -0.38 6.55 9.93
C HIS A 135 -1.27 6.82 11.16
N PHE A 136 -1.35 5.85 12.08
CA PHE A 136 -1.71 6.06 13.49
C PHE A 136 -0.44 5.94 14.32
#